data_AF-A0A970V6P8-F1
#
_entry.id   AF-A0A970V6P8-F1
#
_cell.length_a   1.000
_cell.length_b   1.000
_cell.length_c   1.000
_cell.angle_alpha   90.00
_cell.angle_beta   90.00
_cell.angle_gamma   90.00
#
_symmetry.space_group_name_H-M   'P 1'
#
loop_
_entity.id
_entity.type
_entity.pdbx_description
1 polymer ?
#
loop_
_entity_poly.entity_id
_entity_poly.type
_entity_poly.pdbx_seq_one_letter_code
_entity_poly.pdbx_strand_id
1 'polypeptide(L)'
;MSLGSALFGKPDLPGENDLPLQSMQGLIDYDVYLMSKKEWFFYFSLGAVFLFFVAYVFYQSIVLSALVAPLAFFYPRIKAKEIIVQRKKELALQFKEALYALSSSLMAGRSLESAFKEALKDLYLLYPNSQTYIIQEFTYISRRIDMNVTIEDALVDFAQRAHLEDIDSFVDVLLISKRTGGNIVEIIKNTSTIIGDKLQIKQEIDTLLAEKKFEQKILNVMPIVMILLLTWSTGDYMGPVFTTFFGKLMMTIAVLLLGLAYYLSKKIMTIEV
;
A
#
# COMPACT_ATOMS: atom_id res chain seq x y z
N MET A 1 1.77 55.23 -25.46
CA MET A 1 2.90 55.22 -24.49
C MET A 1 2.42 54.49 -23.25
N SER A 2 3.25 53.56 -22.77
CA SER A 2 3.10 52.63 -21.63
C SER A 2 2.43 51.27 -21.87
N LEU A 3 3.28 50.25 -21.73
CA LEU A 3 3.05 48.81 -21.62
C LEU A 3 2.44 48.39 -20.26
N GLY A 4 1.93 47.15 -20.19
CA GLY A 4 2.35 46.19 -19.16
C GLY A 4 1.31 45.59 -18.21
N SER A 5 0.90 44.33 -18.46
CA SER A 5 0.76 43.19 -17.52
C SER A 5 -0.12 42.10 -18.17
N ALA A 6 0.43 41.08 -18.83
CA ALA A 6 0.97 39.85 -18.24
C ALA A 6 -0.04 39.16 -17.30
N LEU A 7 -0.74 38.14 -17.81
CA LEU A 7 -0.44 36.72 -17.55
C LEU A 7 -0.70 36.34 -16.09
N PHE A 8 -1.84 35.71 -15.80
CA PHE A 8 -1.94 34.53 -14.94
C PHE A 8 -3.38 34.00 -14.97
N GLY A 9 -3.59 32.91 -15.71
CA GLY A 9 -4.81 32.12 -15.61
C GLY A 9 -4.89 31.50 -14.21
N LYS A 10 -6.04 31.62 -13.57
CA LYS A 10 -6.34 30.92 -12.31
C LYS A 10 -6.26 29.41 -12.57
N PRO A 11 -5.57 28.61 -11.74
CA PRO A 11 -5.70 27.17 -11.79
C PRO A 11 -7.10 26.76 -11.31
N ASP A 12 -7.78 25.93 -12.09
CA ASP A 12 -9.07 25.34 -11.74
C ASP A 12 -8.94 24.52 -10.44
N LEU A 13 -9.71 24.93 -9.43
CA LEU A 13 -9.84 24.20 -8.17
C LEU A 13 -10.62 22.90 -8.41
N PRO A 14 -10.14 21.73 -7.96
CA PRO A 14 -10.89 20.49 -8.06
C PRO A 14 -12.18 20.56 -7.20
N GLY A 15 -13.28 20.07 -7.77
CA GLY A 15 -14.63 20.16 -7.20
C GLY A 15 -14.80 19.47 -5.85
N GLU A 16 -15.69 20.05 -5.05
CA GLU A 16 -16.00 19.80 -3.64
C GLU A 16 -16.49 18.37 -3.27
N ASN A 17 -16.44 17.40 -4.19
CA ASN A 17 -16.98 16.04 -3.98
C ASN A 17 -15.96 14.89 -4.16
N ASP A 18 -14.67 15.19 -4.30
CA ASP A 18 -13.62 14.17 -4.52
C ASP A 18 -12.67 13.96 -3.32
N LEU A 19 -13.04 14.41 -2.11
CA LEU A 19 -12.21 14.24 -0.92
C LEU A 19 -12.63 13.01 -0.10
N PRO A 20 -11.74 12.01 0.10
CA PRO A 20 -11.99 10.97 1.08
C PRO A 20 -11.98 11.59 2.47
N LEU A 21 -13.00 11.32 3.29
CA LEU A 21 -13.19 11.82 4.66
C LEU A 21 -11.86 11.92 5.41
N GLN A 22 -11.34 13.14 5.44
CA GLN A 22 -10.15 13.53 6.16
C GLN A 22 -10.41 13.37 7.66
N SER A 23 -9.39 12.97 8.42
CA SER A 23 -9.36 13.26 9.86
C SER A 23 -9.69 14.75 10.07
N MET A 24 -10.25 15.16 11.21
CA MET A 24 -10.78 16.52 11.45
C MET A 24 -9.81 17.71 11.15
N GLN A 25 -8.58 17.47 10.71
CA GLN A 25 -7.54 18.43 10.33
C GLN A 25 -7.01 18.32 8.88
N GLY A 26 -7.59 17.47 8.01
CA GLY A 26 -7.13 17.37 6.61
C GLY A 26 -5.93 16.45 6.37
N LEU A 27 -5.49 15.71 7.40
CA LEU A 27 -4.27 14.91 7.40
C LEU A 27 -4.55 13.43 7.09
N ILE A 28 -3.57 12.76 6.47
CA ILE A 28 -3.65 11.36 6.06
C ILE A 28 -3.55 10.45 7.30
N ASP A 29 -4.53 9.58 7.47
CA ASP A 29 -4.43 8.40 8.32
C ASP A 29 -3.89 7.23 7.46
N TYR A 30 -2.81 6.60 7.91
CA TYR A 30 -2.11 5.59 7.12
C TYR A 30 -2.71 4.19 7.24
N ASP A 31 -3.60 3.94 8.20
CA ASP A 31 -4.34 2.67 8.31
C ASP A 31 -5.69 2.69 7.60
N VAL A 32 -6.18 3.88 7.24
CA VAL A 32 -7.44 4.05 6.52
C VAL A 32 -7.21 4.44 5.05
N TYR A 33 -7.82 3.66 4.15
CA TYR A 33 -7.91 4.01 2.74
C TYR A 33 -9.36 4.06 2.27
N LEU A 34 -9.77 5.28 1.94
CA LEU A 34 -11.09 5.56 1.41
C LEU A 34 -10.98 5.65 -0.11
N MET A 35 -11.47 4.61 -0.78
CA MET A 35 -11.56 4.58 -2.24
C MET A 35 -12.60 5.58 -2.74
N SER A 36 -12.25 6.31 -3.80
CA SER A 36 -13.24 7.11 -4.53
C SER A 36 -14.30 6.20 -5.17
N LYS A 37 -15.53 6.72 -5.38
CA LYS A 37 -16.60 5.96 -6.06
C LYS A 37 -16.17 5.44 -7.43
N LYS A 38 -15.35 6.21 -8.15
CA LYS A 38 -14.79 5.82 -9.46
C LYS A 38 -13.81 4.65 -9.34
N GLU A 39 -12.88 4.72 -8.38
CA GLU A 39 -11.90 3.66 -8.11
C GLU A 39 -12.59 2.38 -7.63
N TRP A 40 -13.58 2.52 -6.75
CA TRP A 40 -14.36 1.40 -6.26
C TRP A 40 -15.08 0.69 -7.41
N PHE A 41 -15.76 1.45 -8.29
CA PHE A 41 -16.45 0.88 -9.45
C PHE A 41 -15.45 0.24 -10.44
N PHE A 42 -14.29 0.87 -10.63
CA PHE A 42 -13.22 0.30 -11.45
C PHE A 42 -12.75 -1.06 -10.92
N TYR A 43 -12.38 -1.16 -9.64
CA TYR A 43 -11.95 -2.43 -9.05
C TYR A 43 -13.08 -3.48 -9.01
N PHE A 44 -14.31 -3.07 -8.73
CA PHE A 44 -15.47 -3.96 -8.80
C PHE A 44 -15.65 -4.52 -10.22
N SER A 45 -15.66 -3.65 -11.24
CA SER A 45 -15.82 -4.07 -12.63
C SER A 45 -14.69 -4.99 -13.09
N LEU A 46 -13.44 -4.70 -12.71
CA LEU A 46 -12.28 -5.53 -13.01
C LEU A 46 -12.41 -6.92 -12.36
N GLY A 47 -12.81 -6.98 -11.09
CA GLY A 47 -13.05 -8.23 -10.39
C GLY A 47 -14.22 -9.02 -10.98
N ALA A 48 -15.30 -8.34 -11.37
CA ALA A 48 -16.48 -8.96 -11.96
C ALA A 48 -16.19 -9.56 -13.33
N VAL A 49 -15.44 -8.85 -14.18
CA VAL A 49 -14.99 -9.36 -15.50
C VAL A 49 -14.08 -10.57 -15.32
N PHE A 50 -13.14 -10.52 -14.37
CA PHE A 50 -12.26 -11.65 -14.09
C PHE A 50 -13.03 -12.88 -13.60
N LEU A 51 -13.92 -12.72 -12.61
CA LEU A 51 -14.74 -13.83 -12.10
C LEU A 51 -15.69 -14.37 -13.16
N PHE A 52 -16.31 -13.50 -13.96
CA PHE A 52 -17.16 -13.91 -15.08
C PHE A 52 -16.38 -14.76 -16.08
N PHE A 53 -15.18 -14.31 -16.46
CA PHE A 53 -14.31 -15.03 -17.40
C PHE A 53 -13.93 -16.41 -16.84
N VAL A 54 -13.43 -16.47 -15.61
CA VAL A 54 -13.06 -17.75 -14.98
C VAL A 54 -14.27 -18.69 -14.88
N ALA A 55 -15.42 -18.20 -14.39
CA ALA A 55 -16.63 -19.01 -14.32
C ALA A 55 -17.10 -19.48 -15.72
N TYR A 56 -16.96 -18.63 -16.74
CA TYR A 56 -17.34 -19.00 -18.11
C TYR A 56 -16.45 -20.11 -18.67
N VAL A 57 -15.14 -20.05 -18.43
CA VAL A 57 -14.21 -21.11 -18.83
C VAL A 57 -14.57 -22.45 -18.19
N PHE A 58 -14.94 -22.46 -16.91
CA PHE A 58 -15.22 -23.71 -16.18
C PHE A 58 -16.63 -24.27 -16.43
N TYR A 59 -17.63 -23.43 -16.68
CA TYR A 59 -19.03 -23.87 -16.77
C TYR A 59 -19.67 -23.70 -18.15
N GLN A 60 -19.02 -22.99 -19.08
CA GLN A 60 -19.55 -22.61 -20.41
C GLN A 60 -20.99 -22.07 -20.39
N SER A 61 -21.38 -21.44 -19.28
CA SER A 61 -22.75 -20.97 -19.05
C SER A 61 -22.74 -19.51 -18.67
N ILE A 62 -23.27 -18.67 -19.54
CA ILE A 62 -23.41 -17.23 -19.31
C ILE A 62 -24.23 -16.96 -18.05
N VAL A 63 -25.26 -17.75 -17.79
CA VAL A 63 -26.15 -17.61 -16.63
C VAL A 63 -25.39 -17.86 -15.31
N LEU A 64 -24.62 -18.96 -15.21
CA LEU A 64 -23.84 -19.25 -14.01
C LEU A 64 -22.71 -18.21 -13.81
N SER A 65 -22.05 -17.80 -14.89
CA SER A 65 -21.01 -16.76 -14.82
C SER A 65 -21.54 -15.42 -14.36
N ALA A 66 -22.73 -15.02 -14.86
CA ALA A 66 -23.40 -13.79 -14.43
C ALA A 66 -23.83 -13.85 -12.95
N LEU A 67 -24.19 -15.04 -12.44
CA LEU A 67 -24.56 -15.24 -11.03
C LEU A 67 -23.34 -15.15 -10.09
N VAL A 68 -22.16 -15.57 -10.54
CA VAL A 68 -20.90 -15.54 -9.75
C VAL A 68 -20.25 -14.14 -9.77
N ALA A 69 -20.39 -13.38 -10.85
CA ALA A 69 -19.74 -12.06 -11.01
C ALA A 69 -20.00 -11.06 -9.86
N PRO A 70 -21.21 -10.96 -9.26
CA PRO A 70 -21.48 -10.09 -8.11
C PRO A 70 -20.63 -10.40 -6.86
N LEU A 71 -20.06 -11.62 -6.73
CA LEU A 71 -19.14 -11.96 -5.63
C LEU A 71 -17.85 -11.10 -5.66
N ALA A 72 -17.56 -10.42 -6.78
CA ALA A 72 -16.48 -9.44 -6.90
C ALA A 72 -16.67 -8.21 -5.98
N PHE A 73 -17.84 -8.04 -5.34
CA PHE A 73 -18.08 -6.96 -4.37
C PHE A 73 -17.04 -6.89 -3.24
N PHE A 74 -16.42 -8.02 -2.88
CA PHE A 74 -15.36 -8.05 -1.86
C PHE A 74 -13.98 -7.62 -2.39
N TYR A 75 -13.77 -7.62 -3.71
CA TYR A 75 -12.46 -7.35 -4.32
C TYR A 75 -11.92 -5.93 -4.03
N PRO A 76 -12.72 -4.84 -4.10
CA PRO A 76 -12.26 -3.51 -3.70
C PRO A 76 -11.76 -3.45 -2.25
N ARG A 77 -12.39 -4.17 -1.32
CA ARG A 77 -11.95 -4.21 0.09
C ARG A 77 -10.59 -4.88 0.25
N ILE A 78 -10.35 -5.97 -0.48
CA ILE A 78 -9.05 -6.65 -0.49
C ILE A 78 -7.98 -5.71 -1.06
N LYS A 79 -8.29 -5.03 -2.16
CA LYS A 79 -7.39 -4.06 -2.77
C LYS A 79 -7.08 -2.86 -1.89
N ALA A 80 -8.06 -2.35 -1.16
CA ALA A 80 -7.85 -1.28 -0.19
C ALA A 80 -6.81 -1.67 0.88
N LYS A 81 -6.90 -2.90 1.42
CA LYS A 81 -5.91 -3.42 2.37
C LYS A 81 -4.52 -3.53 1.75
N GLU A 82 -4.41 -4.03 0.52
CA GLU A 82 -3.12 -4.12 -0.19
C GLU A 82 -2.49 -2.72 -0.39
N ILE A 83 -3.31 -1.70 -0.70
CA ILE A 83 -2.86 -0.31 -0.85
C ILE A 83 -2.39 0.26 0.50
N ILE A 84 -3.11 0.02 1.59
CA ILE A 84 -2.72 0.45 2.94
C ILE A 84 -1.35 -0.14 3.32
N VAL A 85 -1.16 -1.45 3.11
CA VAL A 85 0.12 -2.12 3.40
C VAL A 85 1.25 -1.53 2.57
N GLN A 86 1.03 -1.29 1.27
CA GLN A 86 2.04 -0.70 0.40
C GLN A 86 2.39 0.73 0.81
N ARG A 87 1.39 1.54 1.17
CA ARG A 87 1.56 2.90 1.69
C ARG A 87 2.41 2.89 2.97
N LYS A 88 2.11 2.01 3.92
CA LYS A 88 2.87 1.87 5.17
C LYS A 88 4.31 1.42 4.92
N LYS A 89 4.52 0.48 3.99
CA LYS A 89 5.87 0.05 3.56
C LYS A 89 6.67 1.22 2.99
N GLU A 90 6.04 2.05 2.16
CA GLU A 90 6.66 3.23 1.57
C GLU A 90 6.98 4.30 2.62
N LEU A 91 6.05 4.58 3.55
CA LEU A 91 6.30 5.50 4.65
C LEU A 91 7.46 5.04 5.55
N ALA A 92 7.55 3.74 5.86
CA ALA A 92 8.64 3.19 6.67
C ALA A 92 10.02 3.38 6.01
N LEU A 93 10.10 3.17 4.68
CA LEU A 93 11.32 3.43 3.90
C LEU A 93 11.70 4.91 3.94
N GLN A 94 10.75 5.79 3.67
CA GLN A 94 10.99 7.23 3.65
C GLN A 94 11.34 7.77 5.05
N PHE A 95 10.76 7.20 6.10
CA PHE A 95 11.08 7.55 7.48
C PHE A 95 12.53 7.18 7.86
N LYS A 96 13.02 6.01 7.44
CA LYS A 96 14.45 5.64 7.59
C LYS A 96 15.38 6.71 7.00
N GLU A 97 15.07 7.20 5.81
CA GLU A 97 15.87 8.23 5.13
C GLU A 97 15.78 9.59 5.83
N ALA A 98 14.60 9.93 6.33
CA ALA A 98 14.41 11.12 7.15
C ALA A 98 15.23 11.06 8.45
N LEU A 99 15.33 9.89 9.09
CA LEU A 99 16.19 9.69 10.25
C LEU A 99 17.67 9.90 9.92
N TYR A 100 18.15 9.48 8.74
CA TYR A 100 19.53 9.79 8.32
C TYR A 100 19.76 11.29 8.17
N ALA A 101 18.84 12.01 7.52
CA ALA A 101 18.93 13.46 7.37
C ALA A 101 18.92 14.18 8.74
N LEU A 102 18.03 13.74 9.65
CA LEU A 102 17.98 14.23 11.03
C LEU A 102 19.30 13.98 11.79
N SER A 103 19.84 12.77 11.70
CA SER A 103 21.10 12.41 12.36
C SER A 103 22.24 13.31 11.89
N SER A 104 22.33 13.57 10.58
CA SER A 104 23.37 14.42 9.99
C SER A 104 23.29 15.85 10.53
N SER A 105 22.08 16.41 10.58
CA SER A 105 21.82 17.77 11.05
C SER A 105 22.10 17.95 12.55
N LEU A 106 21.71 16.97 13.37
CA LEU A 106 22.01 16.98 14.81
C LEU A 106 23.50 16.81 15.10
N MET A 107 24.21 15.98 14.34
CA MET A 107 25.67 15.84 14.45
C MET A 107 26.40 17.15 14.13
N ALA A 108 25.82 18.02 13.30
CA ALA A 108 26.32 19.36 13.05
C ALA A 108 26.04 20.36 14.20
N GLY A 109 25.53 19.88 15.35
CA GLY A 109 25.29 20.67 16.55
C GLY A 109 23.99 21.49 16.50
N ARG A 110 23.09 21.22 15.54
CA ARG A 110 21.80 21.91 15.47
C ARG A 110 20.85 21.41 16.56
N SER A 111 19.92 22.26 17.00
CA SER A 111 18.83 21.82 17.86
C SER A 111 17.93 20.82 17.14
N LEU A 112 17.15 20.04 17.89
CA LEU A 112 16.22 19.06 17.31
C LEU A 112 15.21 19.73 16.37
N GLU A 113 14.64 20.86 16.78
CA GLU A 113 13.69 21.64 15.99
C GLU A 113 14.30 22.14 14.69
N SER A 114 15.54 22.63 14.74
CA SER A 114 16.29 23.08 13.57
C SER A 114 16.69 21.91 12.66
N ALA A 115 16.94 20.74 13.24
CA ALA A 115 17.26 19.54 12.50
C ALA A 115 16.08 19.04 11.67
N PHE A 116 14.85 19.07 12.19
CA PHE A 116 13.65 18.74 11.41
C PHE A 116 13.46 19.65 10.20
N LYS A 117 13.68 20.97 10.37
CA LYS A 117 13.61 21.94 9.28
C LYS A 117 14.66 21.71 8.20
N GLU A 118 15.88 21.31 8.59
CA GLU A 118 16.93 20.99 7.63
C GLU A 118 16.69 19.66 6.94
N ALA A 119 16.30 18.62 7.70
CA ALA A 119 15.98 17.31 7.16
C ALA A 119 14.86 17.40 6.11
N LEU A 120 13.87 18.29 6.31
CA LEU A 120 12.85 18.55 5.30
C LEU A 120 13.45 19.05 3.97
N LYS A 121 14.46 19.93 4.00
CA LYS A 121 15.15 20.40 2.78
C LYS A 121 15.90 19.27 2.10
N ASP A 122 16.61 18.44 2.87
CA ASP A 122 17.32 17.27 2.35
C ASP A 122 16.35 16.26 1.72
N LEU A 123 15.18 16.05 2.35
CA LEU A 123 14.12 15.20 1.82
C LEU A 123 13.54 15.74 0.51
N TYR A 124 13.42 17.05 0.32
CA TYR A 124 13.01 17.63 -0.97
C TYR A 124 14.04 17.40 -2.10
N LEU A 125 15.33 17.27 -1.76
CA LEU A 125 16.36 16.90 -2.73
C LEU A 125 16.26 15.43 -3.13
N LEU A 126 15.93 14.55 -2.18
CA LEU A 126 15.75 13.12 -2.42
C LEU A 126 14.42 12.81 -3.13
N TYR A 127 13.37 13.53 -2.75
CA TYR A 127 12.01 13.38 -3.24
C TYR A 127 11.48 14.71 -3.78
N PRO A 128 11.63 14.99 -5.09
CA PRO A 128 11.16 16.24 -5.68
C PRO A 128 9.63 16.42 -5.60
N ASN A 129 8.89 15.33 -5.41
CA ASN A 129 7.43 15.36 -5.31
C ASN A 129 6.97 15.76 -3.91
N SER A 130 6.28 16.90 -3.79
CA SER A 130 5.72 17.38 -2.52
C SER A 130 4.60 16.49 -1.95
N GLN A 131 4.03 15.60 -2.76
CA GLN A 131 3.01 14.64 -2.33
C GLN A 131 3.60 13.38 -1.68
N THR A 132 4.92 13.27 -1.58
CA THR A 132 5.60 12.17 -0.87
C THR A 132 5.18 12.14 0.60
N TYR A 133 4.84 10.97 1.14
CA TYR A 133 4.26 10.84 2.48
C TYR A 133 5.13 11.50 3.55
N ILE A 134 6.43 11.20 3.59
CA ILE A 134 7.31 11.77 4.61
C ILE A 134 7.47 13.29 4.48
N ILE A 135 7.41 13.83 3.26
CA ILE A 135 7.50 15.28 3.03
C ILE A 135 6.27 15.96 3.62
N GLN A 136 5.07 15.41 3.41
CA GLN A 136 3.85 15.96 3.99
C GLN A 136 3.92 15.97 5.52
N GLU A 137 4.38 14.87 6.11
CA GLU A 137 4.51 14.72 7.56
C GLU A 137 5.57 15.65 8.16
N PHE A 138 6.77 15.73 7.58
CA PHE A 138 7.82 16.63 8.05
C PHE A 138 7.47 18.10 7.82
N THR A 139 6.74 18.42 6.75
CA THR A 139 6.19 19.76 6.53
C THR A 139 5.18 20.13 7.61
N TYR A 140 4.29 19.19 7.96
CA TYR A 140 3.32 19.39 9.03
C TYR A 140 4.01 19.58 10.39
N ILE A 141 4.99 18.73 10.72
CA ILE A 141 5.80 18.84 11.93
C ILE A 141 6.51 20.21 11.98
N SER A 142 7.19 20.61 10.90
CA SER A 142 7.87 21.92 10.83
C SER A 142 6.90 23.08 11.06
N ARG A 143 5.71 23.04 10.44
CA ARG A 143 4.69 24.07 10.61
C ARG A 143 4.18 24.12 12.06
N ARG A 144 4.02 22.98 12.72
CA ARG A 144 3.62 22.91 14.14
C ARG A 144 4.67 23.56 15.04
N ILE A 145 5.96 23.30 14.79
CA ILE A 145 7.07 23.96 15.49
C ILE A 145 7.01 25.48 15.29
N ASP A 146 6.77 25.96 14.06
CA ASP A 146 6.62 27.39 13.77
C ASP A 146 5.44 28.04 14.50
N MET A 147 4.43 27.25 14.85
CA MET A 147 3.28 27.66 15.65
C MET A 147 3.49 27.48 17.16
N ASN A 148 4.74 27.34 17.62
CA ASN A 148 5.12 27.11 19.02
C ASN A 148 4.51 25.85 19.66
N VAL A 149 4.15 24.85 18.85
CA VAL A 149 3.81 23.51 19.37
C VAL A 149 5.11 22.77 19.66
N THR A 150 5.13 21.99 20.74
CA THR A 150 6.29 21.17 21.09
C THR A 150 6.56 20.12 20.02
N ILE A 151 7.83 19.82 19.76
CA ILE A 151 8.21 18.76 18.80
C ILE A 151 7.69 17.40 19.28
N GLU A 152 7.62 17.21 20.60
CA GLU A 152 7.06 16.05 21.27
C GLU A 152 5.61 15.79 20.83
N ASP A 153 4.74 16.78 20.97
CA ASP A 153 3.33 16.65 20.61
C ASP A 153 3.15 16.42 19.11
N ALA A 154 3.98 17.05 18.28
CA ALA A 154 3.94 16.87 16.83
C ALA A 154 4.37 15.45 16.40
N LEU A 155 5.37 14.87 17.07
CA LEU A 155 5.84 13.51 16.81
C LEU A 155 4.86 12.45 17.31
N VAL A 156 4.20 12.68 18.45
CA VAL A 156 3.16 11.78 18.96
C VAL A 156 1.97 11.73 18.00
N ASP A 157 1.53 12.89 17.48
CA ASP A 157 0.47 12.93 16.45
C ASP A 157 0.87 12.16 15.17
N PHE A 158 2.11 12.34 14.71
CA PHE A 158 2.62 11.63 13.55
C PHE A 158 2.64 10.10 13.78
N ALA A 159 3.17 9.64 14.90
CA ALA A 159 3.26 8.22 15.23
C ALA A 159 1.87 7.56 15.27
N GLN A 160 0.91 8.20 15.94
CA GLN A 160 -0.48 7.74 16.03
C GLN A 160 -1.13 7.58 14.65
N ARG A 161 -0.89 8.50 13.70
CA ARG A 161 -1.45 8.42 12.34
C ARG A 161 -0.69 7.46 11.44
N ALA A 162 0.61 7.28 11.65
CA ALA A 162 1.46 6.42 10.83
C ALA A 162 1.12 4.93 11.01
N HIS A 163 0.70 4.53 12.21
CA HIS A 163 0.39 3.14 12.56
C HIS A 163 1.51 2.17 12.18
N LEU A 164 2.74 2.54 12.55
CA LEU A 164 3.97 1.81 12.30
C LEU A 164 4.72 1.66 13.63
N GLU A 165 4.88 0.42 14.07
CA GLU A 165 5.56 0.07 15.33
C GLU A 165 6.96 0.70 15.47
N ASP A 166 7.70 0.74 14.37
CA ASP A 166 9.05 1.30 14.34
C ASP A 166 9.04 2.84 14.58
N ILE A 167 7.97 3.54 14.16
CA ILE A 167 7.79 4.98 14.39
C ILE A 167 7.29 5.25 15.82
N ASP A 168 6.33 4.46 16.31
CA ASP A 168 5.86 4.53 17.69
C ASP A 168 7.02 4.34 18.68
N SER A 169 7.81 3.28 18.48
CA SER A 169 8.99 2.96 19.31
C SER A 169 10.05 4.07 19.27
N PHE A 170 10.28 4.66 18.09
CA PHE A 170 11.21 5.78 17.95
C PHE A 170 10.78 7.00 18.77
N VAL A 171 9.50 7.38 18.65
CA VAL A 171 8.97 8.56 19.34
C VAL A 171 9.05 8.35 20.85
N ASP A 172 8.65 7.17 21.35
CA ASP A 172 8.72 6.86 22.79
C ASP A 172 10.15 6.97 23.34
N VAL A 173 11.12 6.36 22.67
CA VAL A 173 12.52 6.39 23.11
C VAL A 173 13.10 7.81 23.03
N LEU A 174 12.76 8.57 21.99
CA LEU A 174 13.19 9.96 21.82
C LEU A 174 12.64 10.86 22.92
N LEU A 175 11.37 10.73 23.28
CA LEU A 175 10.72 11.50 24.35
C LEU A 175 11.38 11.24 25.71
N ILE A 176 11.67 9.97 26.02
CA ILE A 176 12.36 9.58 27.25
C ILE A 176 13.77 10.21 27.26
N SER A 177 14.51 10.04 26.17
CA SER A 177 15.87 10.55 26.07
C SER A 177 15.96 12.06 26.18
N LYS A 178 15.01 12.81 25.61
CA LYS A 178 14.98 14.27 25.73
C LYS A 178 14.80 14.71 27.18
N ARG A 179 14.02 13.98 27.98
CA ARG A 179 13.83 14.26 29.42
C ARG A 179 15.03 13.87 30.26
N THR A 180 15.71 12.77 29.94
CA THR A 180 16.86 12.26 30.70
C THR A 180 18.21 12.80 30.22
N GLY A 181 18.25 13.58 29.14
CA GLY A 181 19.49 14.09 28.55
C GLY A 181 20.30 13.02 27.79
N GLY A 182 19.64 11.97 27.30
CA GLY A 182 20.27 10.89 26.54
C GLY A 182 20.71 11.33 25.13
N ASN A 183 21.49 10.47 24.46
CA ASN A 183 22.06 10.75 23.15
C ASN A 183 21.03 10.57 22.01
N ILE A 184 20.34 11.65 21.65
CA ILE A 184 19.32 11.66 20.58
C ILE A 184 19.90 11.20 19.23
N VAL A 185 21.16 11.55 18.94
CA VAL A 185 21.83 11.14 17.69
C VAL A 185 21.97 9.62 17.63
N GLU A 186 22.33 8.99 18.75
CA GLU A 186 22.45 7.54 18.84
C GLU A 186 21.09 6.83 18.68
N ILE A 187 20.03 7.38 19.26
CA ILE A 187 18.67 6.83 19.10
C ILE A 187 18.22 6.87 17.64
N ILE A 188 18.42 8.00 16.96
CA ILE A 188 18.08 8.16 15.55
C ILE A 188 18.88 7.19 14.68
N LYS A 189 20.19 7.05 14.92
CA LYS A 189 21.05 6.11 14.19
C LYS A 189 20.62 4.66 14.41
N ASN A 190 20.40 4.26 15.67
CA ASN A 190 20.00 2.90 16.00
C ASN A 190 18.65 2.56 15.36
N THR A 191 17.68 3.48 15.44
CA THR A 191 16.36 3.30 14.82
C THR A 191 16.47 3.17 13.29
N SER A 192 17.25 4.05 12.66
CA SER A 192 17.46 3.99 11.20
C SER A 192 18.13 2.69 10.74
N THR A 193 19.10 2.20 11.51
CA THR A 193 19.72 0.89 11.30
C THR A 193 18.70 -0.24 11.46
N ILE A 194 17.91 -0.28 12.54
CA ILE A 194 16.89 -1.30 12.79
C ILE A 194 15.88 -1.37 11.63
N ILE A 195 15.34 -0.21 11.22
CA ILE A 195 14.40 -0.16 10.08
C ILE A 195 15.09 -0.60 8.79
N GLY A 196 16.36 -0.18 8.60
CA GLY A 196 17.17 -0.57 7.47
C GLY A 196 17.38 -2.08 7.36
N ASP A 197 17.76 -2.72 8.46
CA ASP A 197 17.97 -4.15 8.55
C ASP A 197 16.65 -4.90 8.31
N LYS A 198 15.54 -4.45 8.91
CA LYS A 198 14.20 -5.02 8.69
C LYS A 198 13.76 -4.92 7.23
N LEU A 199 14.01 -3.79 6.57
CA LEU A 199 13.72 -3.61 5.14
C LEU A 199 14.59 -4.51 4.26
N GLN A 200 15.88 -4.66 4.59
CA GLN A 200 16.80 -5.53 3.87
C GLN A 200 16.39 -7.01 3.99
N ILE A 201 16.06 -7.46 5.20
CA ILE A 201 15.55 -8.82 5.44
C ILE A 201 14.24 -9.04 4.64
N LYS A 202 13.32 -8.06 4.64
CA LYS A 202 12.09 -8.15 3.84
C LYS A 202 12.38 -8.24 2.33
N GLN A 203 13.34 -7.48 1.83
CA GLN A 203 13.75 -7.54 0.44
C GLN A 203 14.36 -8.91 0.09
N GLU A 204 15.23 -9.44 0.95
CA GLU A 204 15.82 -10.77 0.78
C GLU A 204 14.74 -11.86 0.75
N ILE A 205 13.76 -11.81 1.67
CA ILE A 205 12.60 -12.69 1.66
C ILE A 205 11.78 -12.55 0.39
N ASP A 206 11.50 -11.32 -0.05
CA ASP A 206 10.77 -11.06 -1.29
C ASP A 206 11.49 -11.64 -2.52
N THR A 207 12.83 -11.57 -2.54
CA THR A 207 13.67 -12.16 -3.59
C THR A 207 13.65 -13.68 -3.53
N LEU A 208 13.81 -14.30 -2.35
CA LEU A 208 13.73 -15.76 -2.17
C LEU A 208 12.35 -16.30 -2.55
N LEU A 209 11.29 -15.57 -2.22
CA LEU A 209 9.91 -15.95 -2.58
C LEU A 209 9.54 -15.61 -4.02
N ALA A 210 10.33 -14.81 -4.74
CA ALA A 210 9.98 -14.39 -6.11
C ALA A 210 9.81 -15.60 -7.06
N GLU A 211 10.72 -16.58 -6.95
CA GLU A 211 10.64 -17.83 -7.70
C GLU A 211 9.37 -18.61 -7.36
N LYS A 212 9.07 -18.77 -6.07
CA LYS A 212 7.87 -19.50 -5.61
C LYS A 212 6.57 -18.78 -5.97
N LYS A 213 6.54 -17.45 -5.91
CA LYS A 213 5.42 -16.63 -6.38
C LYS A 213 5.20 -16.82 -7.88
N PHE A 214 6.27 -16.94 -8.67
CA PHE A 214 6.17 -17.19 -10.12
C PHE A 214 5.66 -18.60 -10.43
N GLU A 215 6.21 -19.63 -9.78
CA GLU A 215 5.72 -21.01 -9.89
C GLU A 215 4.23 -21.11 -9.52
N GLN A 216 3.83 -20.50 -8.40
CA GLN A 216 2.44 -20.45 -7.96
C GLN A 216 1.55 -19.75 -9.00
N LYS A 217 2.02 -18.64 -9.58
CA LYS A 217 1.27 -17.92 -10.62
C LYS A 217 1.04 -18.81 -11.84
N ILE A 218 2.03 -19.60 -12.27
CA ILE A 218 1.89 -20.57 -13.35
C ILE A 218 0.86 -21.64 -12.97
N LEU A 219 0.99 -22.23 -11.78
CA LEU A 219 0.07 -23.29 -11.30
C LEU A 219 -1.38 -22.82 -11.23
N ASN A 220 -1.63 -21.57 -10.85
CA ASN A 220 -2.99 -21.00 -10.80
C ASN A 220 -3.58 -20.77 -12.20
N VAL A 221 -2.75 -20.47 -13.20
CA VAL A 221 -3.19 -20.18 -14.58
C VAL A 221 -3.35 -21.47 -15.41
N MET A 222 -2.55 -22.49 -15.12
CA MET A 222 -2.54 -23.77 -15.86
C MET A 222 -3.92 -24.41 -16.04
N PRO A 223 -4.79 -24.55 -15.02
CA PRO A 223 -6.11 -25.15 -15.18
C PRO A 223 -6.99 -24.44 -16.19
N ILE A 224 -6.96 -23.10 -16.19
CA ILE A 224 -7.72 -22.26 -17.13
C ILE A 224 -7.23 -22.53 -18.56
N VAL A 225 -5.91 -22.53 -18.76
CA VAL A 225 -5.29 -22.80 -20.07
C VAL A 225 -5.63 -24.21 -20.54
N MET A 226 -5.54 -25.22 -19.67
CA MET A 226 -5.86 -26.61 -20.01
C MET A 226 -7.32 -26.78 -20.43
N ILE A 227 -8.27 -26.20 -19.70
CA ILE A 227 -9.69 -26.28 -20.06
C ILE A 227 -9.95 -25.63 -21.42
N LEU A 228 -9.37 -24.45 -21.66
CA LEU A 228 -9.49 -23.75 -22.95
C LEU A 228 -8.91 -24.56 -24.11
N LEU A 229 -7.70 -25.11 -23.94
CA LEU A 229 -7.04 -25.92 -24.96
C LEU A 229 -7.81 -27.20 -25.28
N LEU A 230 -8.29 -27.93 -24.26
CA LEU A 230 -9.05 -29.16 -24.45
C LEU A 230 -10.41 -28.90 -25.10
N THR A 231 -11.08 -27.82 -24.70
CA THR A 231 -12.33 -27.37 -25.33
C THR A 231 -12.13 -27.06 -26.81
N TRP A 232 -11.05 -26.35 -27.15
CA TRP A 232 -10.77 -25.98 -28.54
C TRP A 232 -10.32 -27.18 -29.40
N SER A 233 -9.49 -28.07 -28.85
CA SER A 233 -8.92 -29.20 -29.59
C SER A 233 -9.87 -30.39 -29.74
N THR A 234 -10.78 -30.63 -28.80
CA THR A 234 -11.55 -31.88 -28.70
C THR A 234 -13.03 -31.65 -28.38
N GLY A 235 -13.64 -30.62 -29.00
CA GLY A 235 -14.98 -30.08 -28.66
C GLY A 235 -16.03 -31.10 -28.18
N ASP A 236 -16.30 -32.15 -28.96
CA ASP A 236 -17.34 -33.15 -28.61
C ASP A 236 -17.00 -33.98 -27.37
N TYR A 237 -15.73 -34.16 -27.04
CA TYR A 237 -15.28 -34.90 -25.86
C TYR A 237 -15.52 -34.12 -24.55
N MET A 238 -15.37 -32.79 -24.56
CA MET A 238 -15.54 -31.96 -23.36
C MET A 238 -17.00 -31.58 -23.09
N GLY A 239 -17.89 -31.70 -24.08
CA GLY A 239 -19.31 -31.34 -23.96
C GLY A 239 -20.03 -31.94 -22.73
N PRO A 240 -19.88 -33.25 -22.43
CA PRO A 240 -20.48 -33.87 -21.24
C PRO A 240 -20.00 -33.26 -19.91
N VAL A 241 -18.77 -32.76 -19.84
CA VAL A 241 -18.20 -32.13 -18.62
C VAL A 241 -18.97 -30.86 -18.25
N PHE A 242 -19.41 -30.08 -19.25
CA PHE A 242 -20.12 -28.83 -19.03
C PHE A 242 -21.64 -29.01 -18.90
N THR A 243 -22.20 -30.07 -19.50
CA THR A 243 -23.65 -30.26 -19.59
C THR A 243 -24.22 -31.21 -18.53
N THR A 244 -23.51 -32.30 -18.21
CA THR A 244 -23.98 -33.31 -17.25
C THR A 244 -23.88 -32.83 -15.80
N PHE A 245 -24.76 -33.34 -14.94
CA PHE A 245 -24.74 -33.04 -13.50
C PHE A 245 -23.40 -33.41 -12.85
N PHE A 246 -22.90 -34.62 -13.15
CA PHE A 246 -21.61 -35.09 -12.63
C PHE A 246 -20.44 -34.23 -13.11
N GLY A 247 -20.43 -33.81 -14.38
CA GLY A 247 -19.41 -32.92 -14.92
C GLY A 247 -19.37 -31.57 -14.19
N LYS A 248 -20.52 -30.93 -14.00
CA LYS A 248 -20.64 -29.67 -13.24
C LYS A 248 -20.17 -29.84 -11.79
N LEU A 249 -20.54 -30.93 -11.14
CA LEU A 249 -20.11 -31.23 -9.76
C LEU A 249 -18.57 -31.34 -9.67
N MET A 250 -17.94 -32.05 -10.62
CA MET A 250 -16.48 -32.16 -10.67
C MET A 250 -15.80 -30.80 -10.91
N MET A 251 -16.37 -29.97 -11.79
CA MET A 251 -15.85 -28.62 -12.04
C MET A 251 -15.97 -27.73 -10.80
N THR A 252 -17.07 -27.83 -10.04
CA THR A 252 -17.21 -27.12 -8.76
C THR A 252 -16.17 -27.56 -7.75
N ILE A 253 -15.94 -28.87 -7.60
CA ILE A 253 -14.89 -29.39 -6.71
C ILE A 253 -13.51 -28.89 -7.14
N ALA A 254 -13.22 -28.90 -8.45
CA ALA A 254 -11.96 -28.41 -8.99
C ALA A 254 -11.74 -26.92 -8.67
N VAL A 255 -12.73 -26.06 -8.92
CA VAL A 255 -12.64 -24.63 -8.60
C VAL A 255 -12.44 -24.40 -7.10
N LEU A 256 -13.13 -25.16 -6.25
CA LEU A 256 -12.97 -25.06 -4.80
C LEU A 256 -11.56 -25.47 -4.35
N LEU A 257 -11.02 -26.56 -4.89
CA LEU A 257 -9.64 -27.00 -4.59
C LEU A 257 -8.60 -25.99 -5.07
N LEU A 258 -8.78 -25.40 -6.26
CA LEU A 258 -7.90 -24.34 -6.77
C LEU A 258 -7.98 -23.08 -5.89
N GLY A 259 -9.17 -22.68 -5.47
CA GLY A 259 -9.37 -21.56 -4.55
C GLY A 259 -8.71 -21.80 -3.19
N LEU A 260 -8.84 -23.02 -2.65
CA LEU A 260 -8.20 -23.41 -1.40
C LEU A 260 -6.68 -23.44 -1.52
N ALA A 261 -6.15 -24.01 -2.60
CA ALA A 261 -4.71 -24.04 -2.89
C ALA A 261 -4.14 -22.61 -3.02
N TYR A 262 -4.84 -21.73 -3.73
CA TYR A 262 -4.48 -20.31 -3.84
C TYR A 262 -4.44 -19.63 -2.47
N TYR A 263 -5.47 -19.83 -1.66
CA TYR A 263 -5.58 -19.23 -0.33
C TYR A 263 -4.46 -19.71 0.61
N LEU A 264 -4.22 -21.03 0.68
CA LEU A 264 -3.15 -21.61 1.49
C LEU A 264 -1.78 -21.10 1.06
N SER A 265 -1.55 -21.03 -0.26
CA SER A 265 -0.28 -20.55 -0.79
C SER A 265 -0.06 -19.06 -0.50
N LYS A 266 -1.09 -18.20 -0.64
CA LYS A 266 -0.99 -16.78 -0.24
C LYS A 266 -0.70 -16.63 1.25
N LYS A 267 -1.32 -17.46 2.10
CA LYS A 267 -1.09 -17.45 3.56
C LYS A 267 0.33 -17.85 3.92
N ILE A 268 0.89 -18.89 3.29
CA ILE A 268 2.26 -19.35 3.54
C ILE A 268 3.30 -18.33 3.06
N MET A 269 3.04 -17.67 1.93
CA MET A 269 3.96 -16.66 1.36
C MET A 269 3.88 -15.28 2.03
N THR A 270 2.88 -15.05 2.88
CA THR A 270 2.81 -13.82 3.68
C THR A 270 3.62 -14.05 4.94
N ILE A 271 4.92 -13.83 4.84
CA ILE A 271 5.82 -13.87 6.00
C ILE A 271 5.76 -12.50 6.67
N GLU A 272 5.31 -12.46 7.92
CA GLU A 272 5.39 -11.27 8.76
C GLU A 272 6.80 -11.19 9.35
N VAL A 273 7.45 -10.05 9.15
CA VAL A 273 8.76 -9.66 9.72
C VAL A 273 8.64 -8.27 10.32
#